data_AF-A0A1A8WB94-F1
#
_entry.id   AF-A0A1A8WB94-F1
#
_cell.length_a   1.000
_cell.length_b   1.000
_cell.length_c   1.000
_cell.angle_alpha   90.00
_cell.angle_beta   90.00
_cell.angle_gamma   90.00
#
_symmetry.space_group_name_H-M   'P 1'
#
loop_
_entity.id
_entity.type
_entity.pdbx_description
1 polymer ?
#
loop_
_entity_poly.entity_id
_entity_poly.type
_entity_poly.pdbx_seq_one_letter_code
_entity_poly.pdbx_strand_id
1 'polypeptide(L)'
;MLNLKDDFSYDEFKGKNKILEKLIFDKIYKKFNDDYKTDINVGSYCNKIKGELSYPYNDEELTLHFCNILYNILANVKQWQNDLYDDITKDDNIYCISLKYWLYEKIGNSDPKVSSIDKLFQSWKNNLANKINVKLSVPCELYELDWSDMNKLRKIYAFALIYYSNLDTFKINHHIECKFFDYLGKGLKEYYESLIECSSEKKGHEFCKELNELQKIYKLDDIYWKNSTLDTGYIYDSDSTDDCPLVIESVQNPLRIKYREENNILYLSNEPIDFQKNTIISASSAMGATLGISAFLLYLFKYTSFGSLFGTRVEKDNTTFLNVNEGTHDFTFPNSEMEQTNFGNNEYKITYYSVGNS
;
A
#
# COMPACT_ATOMS: atom_id res chain seq x y z
N MET A 1 -20.71 -17.93 3.91
CA MET A 1 -20.98 -17.69 2.47
C MET A 1 -20.57 -16.24 2.22
N LEU A 2 -19.32 -16.03 1.83
CA LEU A 2 -18.72 -14.69 1.69
C LEU A 2 -18.92 -14.20 0.25
N ASN A 3 -19.49 -13.01 0.10
CA ASN A 3 -19.65 -12.32 -1.18
C ASN A 3 -18.27 -12.14 -1.82
N LEU A 4 -18.03 -12.88 -2.90
CA LEU A 4 -16.73 -13.02 -3.59
C LEU A 4 -16.46 -11.91 -4.62
N LYS A 5 -17.20 -10.81 -4.57
CA LYS A 5 -16.99 -9.64 -5.44
C LYS A 5 -16.93 -8.38 -4.59
N ASP A 6 -15.73 -8.00 -4.18
CA ASP A 6 -15.44 -6.59 -3.99
C ASP A 6 -15.44 -5.99 -5.41
N ASP A 7 -16.47 -5.21 -5.75
CA ASP A 7 -16.69 -4.60 -7.08
C ASP A 7 -15.73 -3.42 -7.37
N PHE A 8 -14.54 -3.43 -6.78
CA PHE A 8 -13.56 -2.37 -7.00
C PHE A 8 -13.02 -2.41 -8.44
N SER A 9 -13.08 -1.25 -9.09
CA SER A 9 -12.40 -0.95 -10.34
C SER A 9 -11.57 0.31 -10.16
N TYR A 10 -10.34 0.30 -10.68
CA TYR A 10 -9.49 1.50 -10.66
C TYR A 10 -10.09 2.63 -11.48
N ASP A 11 -10.75 2.32 -12.60
CA ASP A 11 -11.41 3.31 -13.44
C ASP A 11 -12.56 4.01 -12.70
N GLU A 12 -13.34 3.28 -11.90
CA GLU A 12 -14.35 3.89 -11.03
C GLU A 12 -13.71 4.78 -9.96
N PHE A 13 -12.67 4.26 -9.29
CA PHE A 13 -11.98 4.99 -8.23
C PHE A 13 -11.42 6.32 -8.75
N LYS A 14 -10.76 6.28 -9.90
CA LYS A 14 -10.24 7.45 -10.61
C LYS A 14 -11.32 8.40 -11.10
N GLY A 15 -12.41 7.87 -11.67
CA GLY A 15 -13.52 8.68 -12.18
C GLY A 15 -14.12 9.58 -11.10
N LYS A 16 -14.10 9.13 -9.84
CA LYS A 16 -14.55 9.91 -8.68
C LYS A 16 -13.47 10.76 -8.03
N ASN A 17 -12.18 10.43 -8.19
CA ASN A 17 -11.09 11.01 -7.40
C ASN A 17 -9.94 11.51 -8.28
N LYS A 18 -9.99 12.78 -8.69
CA LYS A 18 -8.95 13.43 -9.53
C LYS A 18 -7.55 13.44 -8.94
N ILE A 19 -7.43 13.29 -7.62
CA ILE A 19 -6.14 13.15 -6.94
C ILE A 19 -5.28 12.02 -7.54
N LEU A 20 -5.91 10.95 -8.03
CA LEU A 20 -5.22 9.81 -8.60
C LEU A 20 -4.41 10.20 -9.85
N GLU A 21 -4.78 11.28 -10.55
CA GLU A 21 -4.06 11.75 -11.73
C GLU A 21 -2.62 12.21 -11.44
N LYS A 22 -2.31 12.50 -10.18
CA LYS A 22 -0.97 12.88 -9.74
C LYS A 22 -0.05 11.67 -9.59
N LEU A 23 -0.60 10.47 -9.45
CA LEU A 23 0.16 9.27 -9.15
C LEU A 23 0.96 8.82 -10.39
N ILE A 24 2.20 8.37 -10.18
CA ILE A 24 3.00 7.74 -11.24
C ILE A 24 2.23 6.54 -11.83
N PHE A 25 1.59 5.76 -10.95
CA PHE A 25 0.75 4.63 -11.35
C PHE A 25 -0.36 5.03 -12.32
N ASP A 26 -1.10 6.13 -12.10
CA ASP A 26 -2.16 6.57 -13.03
C ASP A 26 -1.61 6.91 -14.41
N LYS A 27 -0.45 7.58 -14.47
CA LYS A 27 0.20 7.92 -15.74
C LYS A 27 0.56 6.66 -16.52
N ILE A 28 1.07 5.63 -15.84
CA ILE A 28 1.38 4.33 -16.45
C ILE A 28 0.11 3.62 -16.88
N TYR A 29 -0.89 3.54 -15.99
CA TYR A 29 -2.16 2.87 -16.23
C TYR A 29 -2.92 3.48 -17.41
N LYS A 30 -2.91 4.83 -17.54
CA LYS A 30 -3.43 5.53 -18.72
C LYS A 30 -2.74 5.04 -19.99
N LYS A 31 -1.40 5.05 -20.03
CA LYS A 31 -0.66 4.57 -21.21
C LYS A 31 -0.90 3.09 -21.52
N PHE A 32 -1.15 2.27 -20.51
CA PHE A 32 -1.51 0.88 -20.73
C PHE A 32 -2.89 0.72 -21.37
N ASN A 33 -3.84 1.61 -21.11
CA ASN A 33 -5.19 1.54 -21.67
C ASN A 33 -5.42 2.45 -22.89
N ASP A 34 -4.48 3.35 -23.19
CA ASP A 34 -4.56 4.19 -24.39
C ASP A 34 -4.50 3.30 -25.64
N ASP A 35 -5.43 3.54 -26.58
CA ASP A 35 -5.50 2.93 -27.91
C ASP A 35 -4.32 3.41 -28.77
N TYR A 36 -3.10 3.01 -28.42
CA TYR A 36 -1.98 3.26 -29.29
C TYR A 36 -2.23 2.50 -30.59
N LYS A 37 -2.40 3.27 -31.68
CA LYS A 37 -2.21 2.78 -33.05
C LYS A 37 -0.95 1.95 -33.01
N THR A 38 -1.11 0.65 -33.21
CA THR A 38 -0.02 -0.31 -33.32
C THR A 38 1.06 0.34 -34.16
N ASP A 39 2.16 0.75 -33.52
CA ASP A 39 3.37 1.05 -34.27
C ASP A 39 3.58 -0.18 -35.16
N ILE A 40 3.87 0.07 -36.44
CA ILE A 40 4.04 -0.98 -37.46
C ILE A 40 5.02 -2.03 -36.92
N ASN A 41 5.99 -1.59 -36.11
CA ASN A 41 6.92 -2.46 -35.39
C ASN A 41 6.25 -3.33 -34.33
N VAL A 42 5.48 -2.75 -33.39
CA VAL A 42 4.71 -3.46 -32.34
C VAL A 42 3.85 -4.56 -32.96
N GLY A 43 3.03 -4.18 -33.96
CA GLY A 43 2.16 -5.10 -34.67
C GLY A 43 2.94 -6.25 -35.32
N SER A 44 4.14 -5.98 -35.86
CA SER A 44 4.97 -7.02 -36.47
C SER A 44 5.55 -8.01 -35.45
N TYR A 45 5.95 -7.57 -34.25
CA TYR A 45 6.51 -8.46 -33.22
C TYR A 45 5.43 -9.30 -32.56
N CYS A 46 4.34 -8.67 -32.12
CA CYS A 46 3.25 -9.37 -31.44
C CYS A 46 2.55 -10.36 -32.39
N ASN A 47 2.33 -10.01 -33.67
CA ASN A 47 1.75 -10.95 -34.64
C ASN A 47 2.68 -12.13 -34.98
N LYS A 48 4.01 -11.93 -34.97
CA LYS A 48 4.96 -13.04 -35.16
C LYS A 48 4.91 -14.02 -33.99
N ILE A 49 4.92 -13.51 -32.75
CA ILE A 49 4.82 -14.35 -31.55
C ILE A 49 3.47 -15.07 -31.53
N LYS A 50 2.39 -14.39 -31.92
CA LYS A 50 1.06 -15.00 -32.08
C LYS A 50 1.09 -16.25 -32.96
N GLY A 51 1.82 -16.21 -34.08
CA GLY A 51 1.95 -17.36 -34.98
C GLY A 51 2.78 -18.52 -34.43
N GLU A 52 3.60 -18.27 -33.40
CA GLU A 52 4.50 -19.27 -32.80
C GLU A 52 3.92 -19.92 -31.53
N LEU A 53 2.98 -19.26 -30.84
CA LEU A 53 2.37 -19.76 -29.62
C LEU A 53 1.01 -20.42 -29.88
N SER A 54 0.83 -21.63 -29.35
CA SER A 54 -0.49 -22.29 -29.27
C SER A 54 -1.39 -21.52 -28.31
N TYR A 55 -2.64 -21.28 -28.73
CA TYR A 55 -3.61 -20.46 -27.99
C TYR A 55 -4.62 -21.35 -27.25
N PRO A 56 -4.55 -21.45 -25.91
CA PRO A 56 -5.61 -22.06 -25.11
C PRO A 56 -6.65 -21.02 -24.63
N TYR A 57 -6.42 -19.72 -24.83
CA TYR A 57 -7.19 -18.64 -24.21
C TYR A 57 -8.10 -17.90 -25.20
N ASN A 58 -9.38 -17.74 -24.87
CA ASN A 58 -10.37 -17.20 -25.80
C ASN A 58 -10.36 -15.66 -25.94
N ASP A 59 -9.54 -14.94 -25.17
CA ASP A 59 -9.46 -13.48 -25.25
C ASP A 59 -8.15 -13.05 -25.93
N GLU A 60 -8.21 -13.08 -27.27
CA GLU A 60 -7.12 -12.64 -28.14
C GLU A 60 -6.82 -11.14 -27.96
N GLU A 61 -7.85 -10.34 -27.70
CA GLU A 61 -7.74 -8.89 -27.55
C GLU A 61 -6.90 -8.54 -26.32
N LEU A 62 -7.22 -9.12 -25.16
CA LEU A 62 -6.44 -8.94 -23.93
C LEU A 62 -4.97 -9.36 -24.13
N THR A 63 -4.75 -10.46 -24.84
CA THR A 63 -3.40 -11.00 -25.06
C THR A 63 -2.56 -10.09 -25.97
N LEU A 64 -3.15 -9.59 -27.05
CA LEU A 64 -2.48 -8.63 -27.94
C LEU A 64 -2.24 -7.30 -27.23
N HIS A 65 -3.20 -6.83 -26.42
CA HIS A 65 -3.05 -5.62 -25.63
C HIS A 65 -1.89 -5.74 -24.64
N PHE A 66 -1.83 -6.85 -23.89
CA PHE A 66 -0.69 -7.15 -23.03
C PHE A 66 0.64 -7.15 -23.80
N CYS A 67 0.69 -7.79 -24.98
CA CYS A 67 1.91 -7.82 -25.78
C CYS A 67 2.36 -6.42 -26.21
N ASN A 68 1.42 -5.55 -26.59
CA ASN A 68 1.72 -4.17 -26.97
C ASN A 68 2.31 -3.40 -25.80
N ILE A 69 1.71 -3.51 -24.60
CA ILE A 69 2.21 -2.87 -23.39
C ILE A 69 3.64 -3.34 -23.09
N LEU A 70 3.83 -4.66 -23.07
CA LEU A 70 5.12 -5.27 -22.77
C LEU A 70 6.20 -4.91 -23.79
N TYR A 71 5.87 -4.88 -25.08
CA TYR A 71 6.77 -4.40 -26.13
C TYR A 71 7.26 -3.00 -25.80
N ASN A 72 6.35 -2.11 -25.44
CA ASN A 72 6.74 -0.73 -25.21
C ASN A 72 7.63 -0.57 -23.97
N ILE A 73 7.36 -1.33 -22.90
CA ILE A 73 8.24 -1.39 -21.72
C ILE A 73 9.64 -1.86 -22.15
N LEU A 74 9.74 -2.96 -22.91
CA LEU A 74 11.01 -3.53 -23.37
C LEU A 74 11.76 -2.60 -24.34
N ALA A 75 11.04 -1.91 -25.23
CA ALA A 75 11.59 -0.92 -26.15
C ALA A 75 12.17 0.29 -25.40
N ASN A 76 11.48 0.75 -24.35
CA ASN A 76 11.95 1.81 -23.47
C ASN A 76 13.25 1.42 -22.75
N VAL A 77 13.32 0.21 -22.18
CA VAL A 77 14.55 -0.31 -21.54
C VAL A 77 15.70 -0.38 -22.54
N LYS A 78 15.40 -0.70 -23.81
CA LYS A 78 16.39 -0.73 -24.89
C LYS A 78 16.77 0.66 -25.43
N GLN A 79 16.15 1.73 -24.94
CA GLN A 79 16.31 3.11 -25.44
C GLN A 79 16.01 3.24 -26.94
N TRP A 80 15.09 2.43 -27.45
CA TRP A 80 14.51 2.69 -28.76
C TRP A 80 13.62 3.91 -28.66
N GLN A 81 13.69 4.82 -29.64
CA GLN A 81 12.79 5.98 -29.71
C GLN A 81 11.36 5.47 -29.57
N ASN A 82 10.78 5.73 -28.41
CA ASN A 82 9.42 5.39 -28.10
C ASN A 82 8.87 6.56 -27.28
N ASP A 83 8.11 7.43 -27.95
CA ASP A 83 7.48 8.63 -27.35
C ASP A 83 6.58 8.30 -26.12
N LEU A 84 6.38 7.00 -25.87
CA LEU A 84 5.54 6.42 -24.84
C LEU A 84 6.13 6.41 -23.41
N TYR A 85 7.43 6.50 -23.13
CA TYR A 85 7.89 6.24 -21.74
C TYR A 85 9.03 7.11 -21.20
N ASP A 86 9.68 7.91 -22.04
CA ASP A 86 10.89 8.67 -21.65
C ASP A 86 10.67 9.64 -20.46
N ASP A 87 9.42 10.02 -20.15
CA ASP A 87 9.10 11.06 -19.16
C ASP A 87 8.33 10.62 -17.90
N ILE A 88 7.91 9.35 -17.75
CA ILE A 88 7.12 8.94 -16.55
C ILE A 88 8.02 8.53 -15.39
N THR A 89 8.81 7.48 -15.58
CA THR A 89 9.76 6.95 -14.60
C THR A 89 10.77 6.06 -15.32
N LYS A 90 11.98 5.97 -14.76
CA LYS A 90 13.04 5.04 -15.21
C LYS A 90 13.08 3.75 -14.40
N ASP A 91 12.13 3.57 -13.48
CA ASP A 91 12.08 2.39 -12.61
C ASP A 91 11.26 1.27 -13.26
N ASP A 92 11.96 0.28 -13.81
CA ASP A 92 11.37 -0.92 -14.41
C ASP A 92 10.47 -1.69 -13.43
N ASN A 93 10.72 -1.58 -12.12
CA ASN A 93 9.90 -2.25 -11.11
C ASN A 93 8.46 -1.74 -11.10
N ILE A 94 8.30 -0.42 -11.21
CA ILE A 94 6.98 0.20 -11.20
C ILE A 94 6.21 -0.23 -12.44
N TYR A 95 6.85 -0.27 -13.62
CA TYR A 95 6.21 -0.79 -14.83
C TYR A 95 5.81 -2.26 -14.70
N CYS A 96 6.68 -3.09 -14.13
CA CYS A 96 6.40 -4.50 -13.91
C CYS A 96 5.17 -4.71 -13.02
N ILE A 97 5.16 -4.12 -11.81
CA ILE A 97 4.06 -4.32 -10.87
C ILE A 97 2.78 -3.68 -11.42
N SER A 98 2.87 -2.53 -12.09
CA SER A 98 1.72 -1.92 -12.78
C SER A 98 1.14 -2.85 -13.84
N LEU A 99 1.99 -3.56 -14.61
CA LEU A 99 1.56 -4.50 -15.64
C LEU A 99 0.87 -5.72 -15.00
N LYS A 100 1.44 -6.27 -13.93
CA LYS A 100 0.83 -7.38 -13.17
C LYS A 100 -0.54 -6.97 -12.60
N TYR A 101 -0.63 -5.79 -11.98
CA TYR A 101 -1.90 -5.23 -11.49
C TYR A 101 -2.92 -5.08 -12.61
N TRP A 102 -2.54 -4.42 -13.72
CA TRP A 102 -3.41 -4.20 -14.87
C TRP A 102 -3.94 -5.54 -15.40
N LEU A 103 -3.05 -6.53 -15.54
CA LEU A 103 -3.41 -7.85 -16.03
C LEU A 103 -4.43 -8.53 -15.11
N TYR A 104 -4.20 -8.55 -13.79
CA TYR A 104 -5.12 -9.17 -12.84
C TYR A 104 -6.44 -8.41 -12.71
N GLU A 105 -6.46 -7.10 -12.95
CA GLU A 105 -7.70 -6.34 -13.03
C GLU A 105 -8.52 -6.73 -14.28
N LYS A 106 -7.88 -6.84 -15.45
CA LYS A 106 -8.58 -7.26 -16.69
C LYS A 106 -9.06 -8.71 -16.61
N ILE A 107 -8.25 -9.62 -16.06
CA ILE A 107 -8.61 -11.03 -15.85
C ILE A 107 -9.72 -11.16 -14.80
N GLY A 108 -9.64 -10.42 -13.69
CA GLY A 108 -10.63 -10.46 -12.61
C GLY A 108 -12.05 -10.04 -13.05
N ASN A 109 -12.14 -9.31 -14.16
CA ASN A 109 -13.40 -8.96 -14.82
C ASN A 109 -13.92 -10.04 -15.81
N SER A 110 -13.20 -11.15 -15.98
CA SER A 110 -13.51 -12.29 -16.86
C SER A 110 -13.76 -13.61 -16.10
N ASP A 111 -14.33 -14.63 -16.75
CA ASP A 111 -14.86 -15.88 -16.15
C ASP A 111 -13.79 -16.66 -15.33
N PRO A 112 -14.06 -17.10 -14.08
CA PRO A 112 -13.14 -17.84 -13.18
C PRO A 112 -12.47 -19.12 -13.71
N LYS A 113 -12.74 -19.55 -14.94
CA LYS A 113 -12.39 -20.89 -15.45
C LYS A 113 -11.04 -21.03 -16.12
N VAL A 114 -10.24 -19.97 -16.21
CA VAL A 114 -9.04 -20.00 -17.05
C VAL A 114 -7.83 -20.36 -16.19
N SER A 115 -7.66 -21.65 -15.91
CA SER A 115 -6.36 -22.16 -15.46
C SER A 115 -5.33 -21.96 -16.58
N SER A 116 -4.08 -21.63 -16.23
CA SER A 116 -2.94 -21.42 -17.16
C SER A 116 -2.81 -20.05 -17.83
N ILE A 117 -3.55 -19.02 -17.39
CA ILE A 117 -3.46 -17.68 -17.98
C ILE A 117 -2.06 -17.06 -17.79
N ASP A 118 -1.44 -17.21 -16.62
CA ASP A 118 -0.10 -16.67 -16.39
C ASP A 118 0.95 -17.38 -17.24
N LYS A 119 0.82 -18.70 -17.47
CA LYS A 119 1.72 -19.44 -18.38
C LYS A 119 1.71 -18.86 -19.79
N LEU A 120 0.53 -18.46 -20.28
CA LEU A 120 0.41 -17.80 -21.57
C LEU A 120 1.17 -16.47 -21.54
N PHE A 121 0.83 -15.57 -20.61
CA PHE A 121 1.44 -14.23 -20.54
C PHE A 121 2.95 -14.27 -20.27
N GLN A 122 3.41 -15.21 -19.46
CA GLN A 122 4.82 -15.50 -19.23
C GLN A 122 5.53 -15.99 -20.50
N SER A 123 4.88 -16.83 -21.30
CA SER A 123 5.42 -17.28 -22.59
C SER A 123 5.54 -16.12 -23.58
N TRP A 124 4.55 -15.23 -23.63
CA TRP A 124 4.62 -14.00 -24.41
C TRP A 124 5.78 -13.11 -23.97
N LYS A 125 5.97 -12.92 -22.66
CA LYS A 125 7.10 -12.18 -22.09
C LYS A 125 8.44 -12.72 -22.57
N ASN A 126 8.66 -14.02 -22.40
CA ASN A 126 9.94 -14.64 -22.73
C ASN A 126 10.23 -14.58 -24.23
N ASN A 127 9.23 -14.86 -25.07
CA ASN A 127 9.41 -14.78 -26.53
C ASN A 127 9.70 -13.35 -26.99
N LEU A 128 9.01 -12.36 -26.44
CA LEU A 128 9.20 -10.96 -26.81
C LEU A 128 10.57 -10.45 -26.35
N ALA A 129 10.96 -10.70 -25.10
CA ALA A 129 12.28 -10.35 -24.58
C ALA A 129 13.41 -10.98 -25.40
N ASN A 130 13.26 -12.26 -25.78
CA ASN A 130 14.24 -12.96 -26.64
C ASN A 130 14.32 -12.36 -28.05
N LYS A 131 13.17 -12.04 -28.67
CA LYS A 131 13.14 -11.43 -30.02
C LYS A 131 13.71 -10.00 -30.03
N ILE A 132 13.44 -9.22 -28.99
CA ILE A 132 14.00 -7.88 -28.84
C ILE A 132 15.47 -7.96 -28.38
N ASN A 133 15.91 -9.08 -27.82
CA ASN A 133 17.23 -9.25 -27.22
C ASN A 133 17.50 -8.18 -26.14
N VAL A 134 16.57 -8.07 -25.19
CA VAL A 134 16.66 -7.16 -24.03
C VAL A 134 16.24 -7.90 -22.77
N LYS A 135 16.87 -7.53 -21.66
CA LYS A 135 16.51 -8.04 -20.33
C LYS A 135 16.10 -6.85 -19.48
N LEU A 136 14.92 -6.93 -18.87
CA LEU A 136 14.50 -5.97 -17.85
C LEU A 136 15.50 -6.02 -16.68
N SER A 137 15.73 -4.87 -16.02
CA SER A 137 16.58 -4.84 -14.83
C SER A 137 16.05 -5.75 -13.72
N VAL A 138 14.73 -5.97 -13.69
CA VAL A 138 14.05 -6.92 -12.82
C VAL A 138 13.29 -7.98 -13.63
N PRO A 139 13.39 -9.27 -13.28
CA PRO A 139 12.85 -10.37 -14.10
C PRO A 139 11.38 -10.23 -14.51
N CYS A 140 10.55 -9.61 -13.66
CA CYS A 140 9.11 -9.48 -13.86
C CYS A 140 8.44 -10.81 -14.22
N GLU A 141 8.62 -11.82 -13.38
CA GLU A 141 8.08 -13.16 -13.62
C GLU A 141 6.57 -13.17 -13.39
N LEU A 142 5.81 -13.81 -14.29
CA LEU A 142 4.40 -14.11 -14.09
C LEU A 142 4.30 -15.58 -13.67
N TYR A 143 4.05 -15.81 -12.38
CA TYR A 143 3.90 -17.16 -11.85
C TYR A 143 2.48 -17.68 -12.08
N GLU A 144 2.32 -19.01 -12.17
CA GLU A 144 1.00 -19.63 -12.33
C GLU A 144 0.20 -19.53 -11.04
N LEU A 145 -0.89 -18.77 -11.07
CA LEU A 145 -1.75 -18.53 -9.92
C LEU A 145 -3.16 -19.04 -10.19
N ASP A 146 -3.86 -19.39 -9.12
CA ASP A 146 -5.31 -19.55 -9.20
C ASP A 146 -6.01 -18.17 -9.10
N TRP A 147 -7.31 -18.15 -9.41
CA TRP A 147 -8.10 -16.92 -9.39
C TRP A 147 -8.19 -16.27 -8.00
N SER A 148 -8.14 -17.07 -6.93
CA SER A 148 -8.16 -16.57 -5.56
C SER A 148 -6.86 -15.81 -5.27
N ASP A 149 -5.72 -16.41 -5.61
CA ASP A 149 -4.39 -15.82 -5.45
C ASP A 149 -4.21 -14.56 -6.29
N MET A 150 -4.68 -14.55 -7.55
CA MET A 150 -4.67 -13.33 -8.37
C MET A 150 -5.47 -12.20 -7.73
N ASN A 151 -6.63 -12.50 -7.13
CA ASN A 151 -7.43 -11.49 -6.46
C ASN A 151 -6.78 -10.95 -5.19
N LYS A 152 -6.14 -11.83 -4.40
CA LYS A 152 -5.33 -11.41 -3.26
C LYS A 152 -4.21 -10.47 -3.72
N LEU A 153 -3.43 -10.87 -4.72
CA LEU A 153 -2.36 -10.04 -5.26
C LEU A 153 -2.89 -8.71 -5.81
N ARG A 154 -4.02 -8.71 -6.51
CA ARG A 154 -4.65 -7.48 -7.02
C ARG A 154 -4.93 -6.47 -5.89
N LYS A 155 -5.49 -6.93 -4.76
CA LYS A 155 -5.72 -6.08 -3.58
C LYS A 155 -4.42 -5.59 -2.96
N ILE A 156 -3.44 -6.48 -2.81
CA ILE A 156 -2.11 -6.16 -2.26
C ILE A 156 -1.40 -5.12 -3.15
N TYR A 157 -1.43 -5.31 -4.47
CA TYR A 157 -0.87 -4.38 -5.44
C TYR A 157 -1.59 -3.04 -5.43
N ALA A 158 -2.92 -3.01 -5.33
CA ALA A 158 -3.66 -1.76 -5.15
C ALA A 158 -3.18 -1.01 -3.90
N PHE A 159 -3.08 -1.69 -2.77
CA PHE A 159 -2.55 -1.11 -1.54
C PHE A 159 -1.14 -0.54 -1.74
N ALA A 160 -0.22 -1.31 -2.31
CA ALA A 160 1.17 -0.91 -2.49
C ALA A 160 1.35 0.23 -3.51
N LEU A 161 0.85 0.06 -4.74
CA LEU A 161 1.00 1.00 -5.87
C LEU A 161 0.24 2.30 -5.64
N ILE A 162 -0.98 2.22 -5.13
CA ILE A 162 -1.90 3.35 -5.09
C ILE A 162 -1.75 4.07 -3.75
N TYR A 163 -1.81 3.34 -2.62
CA TYR A 163 -1.88 3.97 -1.30
C TYR A 163 -0.51 4.14 -0.64
N TYR A 164 0.18 3.03 -0.37
CA TYR A 164 1.41 3.00 0.42
C TYR A 164 2.55 3.80 -0.22
N SER A 165 2.67 3.76 -1.55
CA SER A 165 3.69 4.54 -2.26
C SER A 165 3.39 6.04 -2.35
N ASN A 166 2.19 6.47 -1.92
CA ASN A 166 1.69 7.83 -2.15
C ASN A 166 1.05 8.42 -0.89
N LEU A 167 1.55 8.06 0.30
CA LEU A 167 0.95 8.45 1.59
C LEU A 167 0.77 9.97 1.75
N ASP A 168 1.72 10.78 1.29
CA ASP A 168 1.60 12.25 1.36
C ASP A 168 0.41 12.77 0.55
N THR A 169 0.17 12.14 -0.60
CA THR A 169 -0.98 12.47 -1.46
C THR A 169 -2.27 12.15 -0.72
N PHE A 170 -2.39 10.96 -0.13
CA PHE A 170 -3.59 10.55 0.60
C PHE A 170 -3.78 11.25 1.94
N LYS A 171 -2.71 11.67 2.62
CA LYS A 171 -2.78 12.37 3.90
C LYS A 171 -3.50 13.72 3.81
N ILE A 172 -3.35 14.44 2.70
CA ILE A 172 -3.85 15.81 2.54
C ILE A 172 -5.28 15.83 1.95
N ASN A 173 -5.80 14.69 1.46
CA ASN A 173 -7.04 14.65 0.70
C ASN A 173 -8.10 13.77 1.39
N HIS A 174 -9.01 14.42 2.10
CA HIS A 174 -10.00 13.77 2.96
C HIS A 174 -11.38 13.55 2.31
N HIS A 175 -11.56 13.83 1.02
CA HIS A 175 -12.88 13.77 0.35
C HIS A 175 -13.07 12.49 -0.48
N ILE A 176 -12.41 11.39 -0.10
CA ILE A 176 -12.49 10.11 -0.81
C ILE A 176 -13.47 9.21 -0.04
N GLU A 177 -14.45 8.62 -0.75
CA GLU A 177 -15.43 7.70 -0.17
C GLU A 177 -14.72 6.51 0.54
N CYS A 178 -15.19 6.18 1.74
CA CYS A 178 -14.57 5.18 2.60
C CYS A 178 -14.54 3.78 1.99
N LYS A 179 -15.41 3.47 1.02
CA LYS A 179 -15.35 2.23 0.24
C LYS A 179 -14.00 2.00 -0.46
N PHE A 180 -13.33 3.06 -0.91
CA PHE A 180 -12.03 2.93 -1.55
C PHE A 180 -10.93 2.69 -0.52
N PHE A 181 -11.00 3.37 0.63
CA PHE A 181 -10.11 3.11 1.76
C PHE A 181 -10.31 1.72 2.36
N ASP A 182 -11.55 1.20 2.37
CA ASP A 182 -11.84 -0.17 2.77
C ASP A 182 -11.17 -1.17 1.82
N TYR A 183 -11.30 -0.99 0.51
CA TYR A 183 -10.65 -1.88 -0.46
C TYR A 183 -9.12 -1.87 -0.33
N LEU A 184 -8.52 -0.69 -0.20
CA LEU A 184 -7.08 -0.54 0.02
C LEU A 184 -6.65 -1.15 1.36
N GLY A 185 -7.48 -1.03 2.39
CA GLY A 185 -7.23 -1.61 3.72
C GLY A 185 -7.37 -3.12 3.76
N LYS A 186 -8.29 -3.69 2.99
CA LYS A 186 -8.33 -5.14 2.70
C LYS A 186 -7.03 -5.59 2.04
N GLY A 187 -6.46 -4.81 1.13
CA GLY A 187 -5.14 -5.09 0.54
C GLY A 187 -4.01 -5.13 1.58
N LEU A 188 -4.03 -4.21 2.56
CA LEU A 188 -3.11 -4.22 3.71
C LEU A 188 -3.25 -5.50 4.54
N LYS A 189 -4.50 -5.90 4.83
CA LYS A 189 -4.80 -7.12 5.59
C LYS A 189 -4.37 -8.38 4.85
N GLU A 190 -4.71 -8.50 3.57
CA GLU A 190 -4.30 -9.62 2.72
C GLU A 190 -2.79 -9.74 2.67
N TYR A 191 -2.06 -8.62 2.58
CA TYR A 191 -0.61 -8.61 2.64
C TYR A 191 -0.10 -9.20 3.97
N TYR A 192 -0.59 -8.71 5.11
CA TYR A 192 -0.21 -9.20 6.43
C TYR A 192 -0.48 -10.71 6.61
N GLU A 193 -1.68 -11.17 6.25
CA GLU A 193 -2.05 -12.59 6.38
C GLU A 193 -1.22 -13.47 5.44
N SER A 194 -0.90 -12.96 4.25
CA SER A 194 -0.05 -13.64 3.26
C SER A 194 1.40 -13.79 3.73
N LEU A 195 1.94 -12.86 4.52
CA LEU A 195 3.27 -13.01 5.12
C LEU A 195 3.33 -14.21 6.07
N ILE A 196 2.29 -14.38 6.89
CA ILE A 196 2.18 -15.52 7.81
C ILE A 196 2.10 -16.81 6.99
N GLU A 197 1.26 -16.83 5.96
CA GLU A 197 1.11 -18.00 5.08
C GLU A 197 2.44 -18.37 4.39
N CYS A 198 3.15 -17.40 3.82
CA CYS A 198 4.41 -17.60 3.11
C CYS A 198 5.62 -17.86 4.01
N SER A 199 5.50 -17.64 5.32
CA SER A 199 6.50 -18.03 6.32
C SER A 199 6.48 -19.52 6.68
N SER A 200 5.38 -20.21 6.36
CA SER A 200 5.17 -21.63 6.64
C SER A 200 5.75 -22.54 5.54
N GLU A 201 5.43 -23.84 5.57
CA GLU A 201 5.81 -24.84 4.55
C GLU A 201 5.42 -24.42 3.10
N LYS A 202 4.52 -23.45 2.95
CA LYS A 202 4.09 -22.86 1.66
C LYS A 202 5.08 -21.89 1.03
N LYS A 203 6.26 -21.65 1.62
CA LYS A 203 7.30 -20.71 1.12
C LYS A 203 7.67 -20.90 -0.37
N GLY A 204 7.48 -22.10 -0.93
CA GLY A 204 7.76 -22.42 -2.34
C GLY A 204 6.61 -22.15 -3.33
N HIS A 205 5.42 -21.81 -2.84
CA HIS A 205 4.24 -21.57 -3.68
C HIS A 205 4.43 -20.35 -4.58
N GLU A 206 3.88 -20.41 -5.79
CA GLU A 206 3.93 -19.39 -6.84
C GLU A 206 3.51 -18.01 -6.31
N PHE A 207 2.41 -17.96 -5.56
CA PHE A 207 1.93 -16.76 -4.88
C PHE A 207 2.98 -16.12 -3.95
N CYS A 208 3.72 -16.93 -3.18
CA CYS A 208 4.74 -16.42 -2.28
C CYS A 208 5.94 -15.86 -3.04
N LYS A 209 6.24 -16.35 -4.24
CA LYS A 209 7.30 -15.79 -5.09
C LYS A 209 6.90 -14.39 -5.57
N GLU A 210 5.66 -14.20 -6.03
CA GLU A 210 5.10 -12.89 -6.39
C GLU A 210 5.17 -11.91 -5.21
N LEU A 211 4.73 -12.34 -4.02
CA LEU A 211 4.74 -11.52 -2.82
C LEU A 211 6.17 -11.09 -2.44
N ASN A 212 7.13 -12.00 -2.49
CA ASN A 212 8.54 -11.70 -2.19
C ASN A 212 9.16 -10.70 -3.17
N GLU A 213 8.77 -10.71 -4.45
CA GLU A 213 9.20 -9.69 -5.41
C GLU A 213 8.66 -8.32 -5.02
N LEU A 214 7.37 -8.23 -4.69
CA LEU A 214 6.73 -6.99 -4.25
C LEU A 214 7.40 -6.41 -2.99
N GLN A 215 7.69 -7.27 -2.00
CA GLN A 215 8.33 -6.86 -0.76
C GLN A 215 9.65 -6.13 -0.99
N LYS A 216 10.50 -6.67 -1.86
CA LYS A 216 11.80 -6.10 -2.18
C LYS A 216 11.68 -4.75 -2.89
N ILE A 217 10.71 -4.63 -3.79
CA ILE A 217 10.50 -3.41 -4.57
C ILE A 217 10.03 -2.26 -3.67
N TYR A 218 9.10 -2.54 -2.76
CA TYR A 218 8.53 -1.52 -1.86
C TYR A 218 9.18 -1.46 -0.48
N LYS A 219 10.25 -2.21 -0.25
CA LYS A 219 10.95 -2.31 1.05
C LYS A 219 9.99 -2.59 2.21
N LEU A 220 9.06 -3.52 1.98
CA LEU A 220 8.02 -3.88 2.95
C LEU A 220 8.50 -4.95 3.96
N ASP A 221 9.73 -5.44 3.80
CA ASP A 221 10.38 -6.44 4.64
C ASP A 221 10.80 -5.89 6.02
N ASP A 222 11.02 -4.58 6.14
CA ASP A 222 11.41 -3.90 7.38
C ASP A 222 10.22 -3.30 8.16
N ILE A 223 9.02 -3.86 7.96
CA ILE A 223 7.78 -3.32 8.53
C ILE A 223 7.29 -4.18 9.70
N TYR A 224 6.86 -3.50 10.76
CA TYR A 224 6.26 -4.05 11.96
C TYR A 224 4.74 -4.02 11.90
N TRP A 225 4.15 -5.09 12.43
CA TRP A 225 2.72 -5.34 12.37
C TRP A 225 2.16 -5.60 13.75
N LYS A 226 0.93 -5.15 13.98
CA LYS A 226 0.22 -5.46 15.21
C LYS A 226 -1.27 -5.55 14.98
N ASN A 227 -1.87 -6.66 15.40
CA ASN A 227 -3.32 -6.79 15.44
C ASN A 227 -3.82 -6.55 16.88
N SER A 228 -4.96 -5.89 17.03
CA SER A 228 -5.64 -5.66 18.31
C SER A 228 -7.14 -5.84 18.13
N THR A 229 -7.81 -6.34 19.16
CA THR A 229 -9.28 -6.33 19.22
C THR A 229 -9.78 -4.94 19.61
N LEU A 230 -10.96 -4.57 19.09
CA LEU A 230 -11.70 -3.37 19.45
C LEU A 230 -12.77 -3.71 20.49
N ASP A 231 -12.78 -3.00 21.62
CA ASP A 231 -13.82 -3.15 22.63
C ASP A 231 -15.16 -2.54 22.17
N THR A 232 -15.08 -1.51 21.33
CA THR A 232 -16.23 -0.86 20.68
C THR A 232 -16.12 -1.09 19.19
N GLY A 233 -17.08 -1.82 18.61
CA GLY A 233 -17.00 -2.19 17.21
C GLY A 233 -16.95 -0.97 16.27
N TYR A 234 -16.15 -1.06 15.21
CA TYR A 234 -16.10 -0.05 14.16
C TYR A 234 -17.36 -0.12 13.28
N ILE A 235 -18.04 1.02 13.12
CA ILE A 235 -19.23 1.13 12.27
C ILE A 235 -18.76 1.61 10.90
N TYR A 236 -18.83 0.73 9.92
CA TYR A 236 -18.47 1.03 8.54
C TYR A 236 -19.63 1.69 7.78
N ASP A 237 -19.33 2.83 7.15
CA ASP A 237 -20.20 3.50 6.18
C ASP A 237 -19.41 3.65 4.87
N SER A 238 -19.89 3.03 3.79
CA SER A 238 -19.20 3.01 2.49
C SER A 238 -19.17 4.35 1.80
N ASP A 239 -20.22 5.15 2.00
CA ASP A 239 -20.47 6.39 1.25
C ASP A 239 -19.97 7.62 2.02
N SER A 240 -19.64 7.45 3.30
CA SER A 240 -18.94 8.46 4.11
C SER A 240 -17.59 8.82 3.49
N THR A 241 -17.13 10.04 3.74
CA THR A 241 -15.73 10.46 3.52
C THR A 241 -14.98 10.64 4.84
N ASP A 242 -15.69 10.55 5.96
CA ASP A 242 -15.19 10.74 7.31
C ASP A 242 -15.06 9.39 8.02
N ASP A 243 -14.11 9.31 8.96
CA ASP A 243 -13.85 8.13 9.81
C ASP A 243 -13.67 6.80 9.04
N CYS A 244 -13.04 6.87 7.85
CA CYS A 244 -12.79 5.69 7.02
C CYS A 244 -11.94 4.60 7.70
N PRO A 245 -12.03 3.33 7.26
CA PRO A 245 -11.41 2.22 7.98
C PRO A 245 -9.88 2.25 7.89
N LEU A 246 -9.32 2.70 6.76
CA LEU A 246 -7.88 2.86 6.55
C LEU A 246 -7.45 4.30 6.79
N VAL A 247 -6.54 4.52 7.74
CA VAL A 247 -6.11 5.84 8.20
C VAL A 247 -4.60 5.91 8.32
N ILE A 248 -4.02 7.02 7.84
CA ILE A 248 -2.62 7.39 8.08
C ILE A 248 -2.56 8.18 9.39
N GLU A 249 -2.00 7.58 10.45
CA GLU A 249 -1.82 8.28 11.73
C GLU A 249 -0.58 9.18 11.70
N SER A 250 0.49 8.71 11.06
CA SER A 250 1.72 9.47 10.85
C SER A 250 2.39 9.04 9.54
N VAL A 251 2.91 9.99 8.78
CA VAL A 251 3.83 9.75 7.65
C VAL A 251 5.30 9.95 8.03
N GLN A 252 5.54 10.60 9.18
CA GLN A 252 6.88 10.85 9.73
C GLN A 252 7.31 9.69 10.61
N ASN A 253 8.60 9.53 10.87
CA ASN A 253 9.11 8.41 11.67
C ASN A 253 8.61 8.48 13.15
N PRO A 254 7.89 7.46 13.66
CA PRO A 254 7.48 6.24 12.95
C PRO A 254 6.24 6.42 12.06
N LEU A 255 6.37 5.98 10.81
CA LEU A 255 5.25 5.82 9.87
C LEU A 255 4.23 4.91 10.55
N ARG A 256 2.96 5.32 10.58
CA ARG A 256 1.87 4.53 11.19
C ARG A 256 0.62 4.60 10.33
N ILE A 257 0.17 3.43 9.92
CA ILE A 257 -1.09 3.22 9.19
C ILE A 257 -1.93 2.25 10.01
N LYS A 258 -3.22 2.53 10.15
CA LYS A 258 -4.19 1.62 10.77
C LYS A 258 -5.30 1.26 9.80
N TYR A 259 -5.72 0.00 9.83
CA TYR A 259 -6.93 -0.49 9.18
C TYR A 259 -7.87 -1.07 10.23
N ARG A 260 -9.12 -0.59 10.25
CA ARG A 260 -10.16 -1.02 11.17
C ARG A 260 -11.18 -1.90 10.46
N GLU A 261 -11.46 -3.03 11.07
CA GLU A 261 -12.63 -3.86 10.80
C GLU A 261 -13.56 -3.81 12.02
N GLU A 262 -14.74 -4.41 11.91
CA GLU A 262 -15.78 -4.37 12.96
C GLU A 262 -15.20 -4.60 14.35
N ASN A 263 -14.37 -5.63 14.56
CA ASN A 263 -13.83 -5.96 15.90
C ASN A 263 -12.30 -5.99 15.97
N ASN A 264 -11.59 -5.62 14.90
CA ASN A 264 -10.13 -5.75 14.81
C ASN A 264 -9.49 -4.48 14.26
N ILE A 265 -8.25 -4.21 14.68
CA ILE A 265 -7.40 -3.18 14.11
C ILE A 265 -6.06 -3.79 13.75
N LEU A 266 -5.70 -3.63 12.48
CA LEU A 266 -4.37 -3.92 11.98
C LEU A 266 -3.54 -2.64 11.90
N TYR A 267 -2.39 -2.63 12.55
CA TYR A 267 -1.41 -1.56 12.47
C TYR A 267 -0.21 -1.98 11.62
N LEU A 268 0.26 -1.06 10.79
CA LEU A 268 1.51 -1.11 10.05
C LEU A 268 2.41 0.02 10.54
N SER A 269 3.67 -0.29 10.84
CA SER A 269 4.69 0.71 11.23
C SER A 269 6.08 0.36 10.71
N ASN A 270 6.92 1.36 10.46
CA ASN A 270 8.35 1.14 10.15
C ASN A 270 9.23 1.00 11.41
N GLU A 271 8.64 1.15 12.61
CA GLU A 271 9.28 0.87 13.90
C GLU A 271 8.42 -0.06 14.77
N PRO A 272 9.00 -0.76 15.77
CA PRO A 272 8.25 -1.62 16.66
C PRO A 272 7.06 -0.90 17.31
N ILE A 273 5.88 -1.50 17.19
CA ILE A 273 4.65 -0.93 17.76
C ILE A 273 4.53 -1.38 19.21
N ASP A 274 5.06 -0.56 20.12
CA ASP A 274 4.69 -0.68 21.53
C ASP A 274 3.33 0.00 21.72
N PHE A 275 2.33 -0.79 22.11
CA PHE A 275 1.15 -0.18 22.69
C PHE A 275 1.61 0.12 24.11
N GLN A 276 2.15 1.32 24.37
CA GLN A 276 1.98 1.87 25.70
C GLN A 276 0.50 1.65 25.99
N LYS A 277 0.19 0.90 27.07
CA LYS A 277 -1.18 0.64 27.52
C LYS A 277 -1.83 2.01 27.60
N ASN A 278 -2.53 2.41 26.53
CA ASN A 278 -3.21 3.67 26.49
C ASN A 278 -4.22 3.52 27.61
N THR A 279 -3.93 4.21 28.71
CA THR A 279 -4.92 4.37 29.76
C THR A 279 -6.07 5.01 29.02
N ILE A 280 -7.16 4.27 28.86
CA ILE A 280 -8.37 4.77 28.23
C ILE A 280 -8.79 5.95 29.09
N ILE A 281 -8.32 7.15 28.73
CA ILE A 281 -8.92 8.38 29.23
C ILE A 281 -10.20 8.46 28.43
N SER A 282 -11.21 7.76 28.95
CA SER A 282 -12.56 7.83 28.45
C SER A 282 -12.94 9.30 28.36
N ALA A 283 -13.06 9.82 27.15
CA ALA A 283 -13.55 11.17 26.88
C ALA A 283 -15.07 11.29 27.15
N SER A 284 -15.60 10.52 28.10
CA SER A 284 -17.00 10.51 28.54
C SER A 284 -17.23 11.32 29.83
N SER A 285 -16.35 12.27 30.17
CA SER A 285 -16.56 13.15 31.34
C SER A 285 -16.23 14.63 31.12
N ALA A 286 -16.31 15.14 29.89
CA ALA A 286 -16.27 16.60 29.66
C ALA A 286 -17.63 17.29 29.91
N MET A 287 -18.72 16.53 30.11
CA MET A 287 -20.03 17.05 30.48
C MET A 287 -20.53 16.34 31.75
N GLY A 288 -19.87 16.58 32.88
CA GLY A 288 -20.28 15.97 34.15
C GLY A 288 -19.37 16.16 35.36
N ALA A 289 -18.21 16.82 35.23
CA ALA A 289 -17.28 17.01 36.35
C ALA A 289 -17.01 18.48 36.73
N THR A 290 -17.80 19.44 36.25
CA THR A 290 -17.63 20.87 36.63
C THR A 290 -18.17 21.22 38.03
N LEU A 291 -18.75 20.27 38.77
CA LEU A 291 -19.18 20.50 40.16
C LEU A 291 -18.39 19.72 41.23
N GLY A 292 -17.50 18.79 40.84
CA GLY A 292 -16.74 17.96 41.79
C GLY A 292 -15.34 18.49 42.14
N ILE A 293 -14.64 19.09 41.17
CA ILE A 293 -13.27 19.57 41.37
C ILE A 293 -13.25 20.83 42.27
N SER A 294 -14.31 21.66 42.19
CA SER A 294 -14.43 22.89 42.99
C SER A 294 -14.57 22.61 44.50
N ALA A 295 -15.34 21.59 44.88
CA ALA A 295 -15.54 21.24 46.30
C ALA A 295 -14.30 20.59 46.93
N PHE A 296 -13.55 19.78 46.16
CA PHE A 296 -12.32 19.15 46.65
C PHE A 296 -11.20 20.18 46.88
N LEU A 297 -11.06 21.17 45.98
CA LEU A 297 -10.13 22.29 46.16
C LEU A 297 -10.53 23.19 47.34
N LEU A 298 -11.82 23.46 47.55
CA LEU A 298 -12.32 24.20 48.72
C LEU A 298 -12.08 23.43 50.04
N TYR A 299 -12.24 22.11 50.03
CA TYR A 299 -11.93 21.26 51.18
C TYR A 299 -10.43 21.30 51.51
N LEU A 300 -9.56 21.15 50.52
CA LEU A 300 -8.12 21.28 50.71
C LEU A 300 -7.72 22.70 51.16
N PHE A 301 -8.33 23.75 50.61
CA PHE A 301 -8.07 25.12 51.05
C PHE A 301 -8.49 25.37 52.50
N LYS A 302 -9.62 24.81 52.94
CA LYS A 302 -10.14 24.97 54.31
C LYS A 302 -9.34 24.18 55.36
N TYR A 303 -8.74 23.05 54.99
CA TYR A 303 -8.10 22.12 55.93
C TYR A 303 -6.59 21.98 55.78
N THR A 304 -5.96 22.68 54.83
CA THR A 304 -4.49 22.70 54.68
C THR A 304 -3.98 24.12 54.86
N SER A 305 -3.03 24.33 55.78
CA SER A 305 -2.44 25.63 56.13
C SER A 305 -1.48 26.20 55.06
N PHE A 306 -1.87 26.15 53.77
CA PHE A 306 -1.06 26.68 52.67
C PHE A 306 -1.02 28.21 52.56
N GLY A 307 -1.74 28.92 53.44
CA GLY A 307 -1.70 30.38 53.56
C GLY A 307 -0.34 30.97 54.00
N SER A 308 0.69 30.15 54.22
CA SER A 308 2.05 30.61 54.59
C SER A 308 3.12 30.43 53.50
N LEU A 309 2.81 29.81 52.35
CA LEU A 309 3.83 29.46 51.34
C LEU A 309 3.95 30.43 50.15
N PHE A 310 3.08 31.42 50.02
CA PHE A 310 3.16 32.44 48.96
C PHE A 310 3.52 33.85 49.47
N GLY A 311 4.15 33.93 50.63
CA GLY A 311 4.77 35.15 51.13
C GLY A 311 6.28 35.06 51.05
N THR A 312 6.89 35.25 49.87
CA THR A 312 8.05 36.15 49.66
C THR A 312 8.74 35.97 48.29
N ARG A 313 8.90 37.12 47.63
CA ARG A 313 10.00 37.54 46.74
C ARG A 313 9.83 37.36 45.23
N VAL A 314 9.29 38.43 44.65
CA VAL A 314 9.50 38.90 43.28
C VAL A 314 10.99 39.21 43.09
N GLU A 315 11.62 38.59 42.10
CA GLU A 315 12.75 39.19 41.39
C GLU A 315 12.66 38.78 39.91
N LYS A 316 12.71 39.81 39.06
CA LYS A 316 12.63 39.74 37.60
C LYS A 316 13.84 39.02 37.04
N ASP A 317 13.66 38.26 35.97
CA ASP A 317 14.65 38.22 34.90
C ASP A 317 13.99 38.09 33.53
N ASN A 318 14.39 39.01 32.65
CA ASN A 318 14.00 39.08 31.25
C ASN A 318 14.83 38.10 30.44
N THR A 319 14.21 37.14 29.75
CA THR A 319 14.84 36.45 28.62
C THR A 319 13.91 36.44 27.42
N THR A 320 14.23 37.35 26.51
CA THR A 320 13.79 37.42 25.11
C THR A 320 14.02 36.09 24.39
N PHE A 321 12.95 35.50 23.84
CA PHE A 321 13.06 34.47 22.80
C PHE A 321 12.99 35.13 21.43
N LEU A 322 14.06 34.92 20.66
CA LEU A 322 14.23 35.37 19.28
C LEU A 322 13.39 34.52 18.33
N ASN A 323 12.69 35.19 17.41
CA ASN A 323 12.20 34.62 16.16
C ASN A 323 13.39 34.23 15.27
N VAL A 324 13.32 33.08 14.60
CA VAL A 324 14.12 32.77 13.42
C VAL A 324 13.19 32.21 12.34
N ASN A 325 13.24 32.86 11.18
CA ASN A 325 12.56 32.58 9.93
C ASN A 325 13.05 31.31 9.22
N GLU A 326 12.17 30.82 8.33
CA GLU A 326 12.40 30.20 7.02
C GLU A 326 13.61 29.26 6.82
N GLY A 327 13.29 27.99 6.55
CA GLY A 327 14.19 27.02 5.93
C GLY A 327 13.39 26.08 5.02
N THR A 328 13.49 26.32 3.72
CA THR A 328 13.07 25.44 2.63
C THR A 328 13.79 24.08 2.78
N HIS A 329 13.05 22.97 2.85
CA HIS A 329 13.62 21.63 2.88
C HIS A 329 13.27 20.87 1.60
N ASP A 330 14.19 20.92 0.64
CA ASP A 330 14.35 19.90 -0.39
C ASP A 330 14.83 18.61 0.29
N PHE A 331 14.08 17.51 0.14
CA PHE A 331 14.51 16.18 0.57
C PHE A 331 15.07 15.41 -0.63
N THR A 332 16.38 15.54 -0.85
CA THR A 332 17.16 14.57 -1.62
C THR A 332 17.72 13.55 -0.64
N PHE A 333 17.27 12.29 -0.73
CA PHE A 333 17.80 11.19 0.07
C PHE A 333 19.24 10.86 -0.39
N PRO A 334 20.24 10.78 0.51
CA PRO A 334 21.58 10.37 0.13
C PRO A 334 21.66 8.84 0.01
N ASN A 335 22.28 8.39 -1.07
CA ASN A 335 22.73 7.01 -1.23
C ASN A 335 23.79 6.71 -0.16
N SER A 336 23.46 5.91 0.85
CA SER A 336 24.45 5.23 1.68
C SER A 336 24.44 3.74 1.29
N GLU A 337 25.48 3.31 0.59
CA GLU A 337 25.84 1.90 0.49
C GLU A 337 26.10 1.37 1.91
N MET A 338 25.28 0.40 2.34
CA MET A 338 25.61 -0.45 3.48
C MET A 338 25.98 -1.83 2.95
N GLU A 339 27.17 -2.27 3.35
CA GLU A 339 27.77 -3.55 3.01
C GLU A 339 26.82 -4.73 3.33
N GLN A 340 26.75 -5.66 2.38
CA GLN A 340 26.03 -6.92 2.53
C GLN A 340 26.65 -7.76 3.64
N THR A 341 25.95 -7.90 4.77
CA THR A 341 26.14 -9.06 5.65
C THR A 341 25.13 -10.14 5.25
N ASN A 342 25.63 -11.17 4.56
CA ASN A 342 24.94 -12.44 4.38
C ASN A 342 24.51 -13.00 5.73
N PHE A 343 23.22 -12.98 6.06
CA PHE A 343 22.65 -13.81 7.12
C PHE A 343 21.25 -14.31 6.74
N GLY A 344 21.13 -15.63 6.67
CA GLY A 344 19.88 -16.34 6.47
C GLY A 344 19.02 -16.38 7.74
N ASN A 345 17.73 -16.66 7.52
CA ASN A 345 16.68 -16.88 8.52
C ASN A 345 16.40 -15.71 9.48
N ASN A 346 15.65 -14.72 9.00
CA ASN A 346 14.84 -13.89 9.90
C ASN A 346 13.50 -14.61 10.15
N GLU A 347 13.34 -15.17 11.34
CA GLU A 347 12.03 -15.48 11.91
C GLU A 347 11.26 -14.16 12.09
N TYR A 348 10.09 -14.06 11.46
CA TYR A 348 9.17 -12.95 11.65
C TYR A 348 8.84 -12.79 13.15
N LYS A 349 9.15 -11.64 13.75
CA LYS A 349 8.84 -11.35 15.16
C LYS A 349 7.37 -10.98 15.31
N ILE A 350 6.50 -12.00 15.30
CA ILE A 350 5.08 -11.86 15.60
C ILE A 350 4.90 -12.00 17.12
N THR A 351 4.62 -10.90 17.82
CA THR A 351 4.27 -10.94 19.25
C THR A 351 2.76 -11.05 19.45
N TYR A 352 2.30 -12.19 19.95
CA TYR A 352 0.93 -12.39 20.44
C TYR A 352 0.88 -12.06 21.94
N TYR A 353 -0.08 -11.23 22.36
CA TYR A 353 -0.41 -11.05 23.77
C TYR A 353 -1.80 -11.63 24.04
N SER A 354 -1.86 -12.70 24.82
CA SER A 354 -3.09 -13.20 25.41
C SER A 354 -3.33 -12.44 26.71
N VAL A 355 -4.47 -11.77 26.82
CA VAL A 355 -4.90 -11.10 28.05
C VAL A 355 -5.52 -12.16 28.96
N GLY A 356 -4.78 -12.59 29.98
CA GLY A 356 -5.34 -13.38 31.06
C GLY A 356 -6.28 -12.54 31.90
N ASN A 357 -7.55 -12.95 31.98
CA ASN A 357 -8.48 -12.45 32.99
C ASN A 357 -7.94 -12.81 34.39
N SER A 358 -7.74 -11.80 35.25
CA SER A 358 -7.54 -11.97 36.69
C SER A 358 -8.61 -11.21 37.45
#